data_AF-A0A1M7C2C7-F1
#
_entry.id   AF-A0A1M7C2C7-F1
#
_cell.length_a   1.000
_cell.length_b   1.000
_cell.length_c   1.000
_cell.angle_alpha   90.00
_cell.angle_beta   90.00
_cell.angle_gamma   90.00
#
_symmetry.space_group_name_H-M   'P 1'
#
loop_
_entity.id
_entity.type
_entity.pdbx_description
1 polymer ?
#
loop_
_entity_poly.entity_id
_entity_poly.type
_entity_poly.pdbx_seq_one_letter_code
_entity_poly.pdbx_strand_id
1 'polypeptide(L)'
;MKTKQIVFVLLRIVPAIILLQTLYFKFSAAPESVFIFETLGLEPYGRIGLGVVELITAMLLLVPRTTWIGALLGMGIMAGALFSHITTLGVVVQDDGGTLFIMALITFLCCLALAWTQRDQIPLFKR
;
A
#
# COMPACT_ATOMS: atom_id res chain seq x y z
N MET A 1 18.99 19.81 8.31
CA MET A 1 18.13 19.42 7.16
C MET A 1 16.83 20.20 7.21
N LYS A 2 16.30 20.72 6.10
CA LYS A 2 15.06 21.51 6.11
C LYS A 2 13.88 20.58 6.44
N THR A 3 13.04 20.91 7.43
CA THR A 3 11.92 20.09 7.93
C THR A 3 11.07 19.46 6.83
N LYS A 4 10.81 20.20 5.74
CA LYS A 4 10.08 19.72 4.55
C LYS A 4 10.71 18.48 3.88
N GLN A 5 12.04 18.40 3.85
CA GLN A 5 12.75 17.26 3.27
C GLN A 5 12.61 16.01 4.13
N ILE A 6 12.64 16.17 5.46
CA ILE A 6 12.48 15.05 6.40
C ILE A 6 11.07 14.46 6.26
N VAL A 7 10.04 15.32 6.30
CA VAL A 7 8.64 14.90 6.13
C VAL A 7 8.44 14.18 4.80
N PHE A 8 9.00 14.71 3.71
CA PHE A 8 8.91 14.08 2.40
C PHE A 8 9.58 12.70 2.34
N VAL A 9 10.72 12.53 3.00
CA VAL A 9 11.40 11.22 3.09
C VAL A 9 10.56 10.23 3.92
N LEU A 10 10.02 10.67 5.05
CA LEU A 10 9.17 9.83 5.90
C LEU A 10 7.91 9.36 5.17
N LEU A 11 7.24 10.26 4.44
CA LEU A 11 6.07 9.92 3.63
C LEU A 11 6.33 8.85 2.57
N ARG A 12 7.60 8.63 2.18
CA ARG A 12 8.01 7.60 1.21
C ARG A 12 8.44 6.31 1.90
N ILE A 13 9.23 6.43 2.95
CA ILE A 13 9.81 5.28 3.65
C ILE A 13 8.74 4.51 4.42
N VAL A 14 7.83 5.19 5.13
CA VAL A 14 6.78 4.55 5.93
C VAL A 14 5.91 3.59 5.10
N PRO A 15 5.24 4.04 4.01
CA PRO A 15 4.43 3.12 3.20
C PRO A 15 5.28 2.04 2.51
N ALA A 16 6.52 2.35 2.10
CA ALA A 16 7.39 1.35 1.49
C ALA A 16 7.75 0.22 2.47
N ILE A 17 8.06 0.55 3.74
CA ILE A 17 8.32 -0.45 4.79
C ILE A 17 7.07 -1.29 5.05
N ILE A 18 5.90 -0.66 5.20
CA ILE A 18 4.65 -1.38 5.44
C ILE A 18 4.37 -2.35 4.29
N LEU A 19 4.47 -1.90 3.04
CA LEU A 19 4.29 -2.76 1.86
C LEU A 19 5.27 -3.94 1.91
N LEU A 20 6.57 -3.69 2.07
CA LEU A 20 7.60 -4.73 2.14
C LEU A 20 7.36 -5.74 3.27
N GLN A 21 6.90 -5.28 4.44
CA GLN A 21 6.52 -6.15 5.55
C GLN A 21 5.32 -7.03 5.17
N THR A 22 4.30 -6.48 4.52
CA THR A 22 3.12 -7.26 4.12
C THR A 22 3.43 -8.32 3.07
N LEU A 23 4.44 -8.10 2.22
CA LEU A 23 4.91 -9.09 1.24
C LEU A 23 5.40 -10.37 1.89
N TYR A 24 6.02 -10.29 3.07
CA TYR A 24 6.46 -11.47 3.80
C TYR A 24 5.27 -12.42 4.02
N PHE A 25 4.16 -11.93 4.58
CA PHE A 25 2.95 -12.72 4.82
C PHE A 25 2.32 -13.23 3.52
N LYS A 26 2.35 -12.43 2.45
CA LYS A 26 1.82 -12.84 1.13
C LYS A 26 2.64 -13.92 0.48
N PHE A 27 3.97 -13.82 0.44
CA PHE A 27 4.81 -14.81 -0.25
C PHE A 27 5.11 -16.04 0.59
N SER A 28 5.06 -15.95 1.93
CA SER A 28 5.19 -17.11 2.82
C SER A 28 3.92 -17.95 2.94
N ALA A 29 2.80 -17.48 2.34
CA ALA A 29 1.47 -18.08 2.52
C ALA A 29 1.08 -18.17 4.01
N ALA A 30 1.32 -17.09 4.76
CA ALA A 30 0.90 -17.01 6.16
C ALA A 30 -0.63 -17.25 6.26
N PRO A 31 -1.12 -17.94 7.31
CA PRO A 31 -2.52 -18.33 7.44
C PRO A 31 -3.50 -17.16 7.32
N GLU A 32 -3.17 -16.00 7.90
CA GLU A 32 -3.99 -14.79 7.84
C GLU A 32 -4.07 -14.23 6.42
N SER A 33 -2.96 -14.29 5.68
CA SER A 33 -2.91 -13.87 4.28
C SER A 33 -3.72 -14.79 3.39
N VAL A 34 -3.57 -16.11 3.54
CA VAL A 34 -4.36 -17.10 2.79
C VAL A 34 -5.85 -16.89 3.08
N PHE A 35 -6.24 -16.78 4.35
CA PHE A 35 -7.63 -16.54 4.75
C PHE A 35 -8.24 -15.31 4.08
N ILE A 36 -7.53 -14.18 4.04
CA ILE A 36 -8.01 -12.95 3.40
C ILE A 36 -8.28 -13.19 1.91
N PHE A 37 -7.33 -13.79 1.18
CA PHE A 37 -7.48 -13.98 -0.26
C PHE A 37 -8.46 -15.10 -0.61
N GLU A 38 -8.62 -16.13 0.22
CA GLU A 38 -9.68 -17.14 0.08
C GLU A 38 -11.06 -16.50 0.30
N THR A 39 -11.21 -15.68 1.34
CA THR A 39 -12.46 -14.97 1.64
C THR A 39 -12.87 -14.03 0.50
N LEU A 40 -11.90 -13.42 -0.16
CA LEU A 40 -12.14 -12.57 -1.34
C LEU A 40 -12.30 -13.37 -2.65
N GLY A 41 -12.11 -14.69 -2.64
CA GLY A 41 -12.19 -15.54 -3.84
C GLY A 41 -11.04 -15.29 -4.83
N LEU A 42 -9.89 -14.81 -4.34
CA LEU A 42 -8.73 -14.39 -5.14
C LEU A 42 -7.47 -15.24 -4.89
N GLU A 43 -7.54 -16.27 -4.04
CA GLU A 43 -6.44 -17.21 -3.82
C GLU A 43 -6.22 -18.12 -5.05
N PRO A 44 -4.97 -18.44 -5.48
CA PRO A 44 -3.67 -17.93 -5.02
C PRO A 44 -3.21 -16.72 -5.82
N TYR A 45 -3.74 -16.59 -7.03
CA TYR A 45 -3.23 -15.70 -8.04
C TYR A 45 -3.35 -14.24 -7.63
N GLY A 46 -4.43 -13.86 -6.93
CA GLY A 46 -4.58 -12.53 -6.36
C GLY A 46 -3.60 -12.26 -5.23
N ARG A 47 -3.32 -13.23 -4.35
CA ARG A 47 -2.34 -13.08 -3.26
C ARG A 47 -0.94 -12.82 -3.80
N ILE A 48 -0.49 -13.68 -4.71
CA ILE A 48 0.86 -13.59 -5.31
C ILE A 48 0.94 -12.41 -6.26
N GLY A 49 -0.06 -12.24 -7.13
CA GLY A 49 -0.12 -11.15 -8.10
C GLY A 49 -0.13 -9.78 -7.44
N LEU A 50 -0.98 -9.58 -6.42
CA LEU A 50 -0.99 -8.33 -5.67
C LEU A 50 0.31 -8.12 -4.90
N GLY A 51 0.92 -9.19 -4.35
CA GLY A 51 2.25 -9.11 -3.75
C GLY A 51 3.32 -8.62 -4.74
N VAL A 52 3.33 -9.10 -5.98
CA VAL A 52 4.28 -8.61 -7.00
C VAL A 52 4.05 -7.12 -7.30
N VAL A 53 2.80 -6.71 -7.45
CA VAL A 53 2.45 -5.30 -7.71
C VAL A 53 2.84 -4.40 -6.52
N GLU A 54 2.66 -4.87 -5.30
CA GLU A 54 3.08 -4.15 -4.08
C GLU A 54 4.60 -4.05 -3.95
N LEU A 55 5.35 -5.08 -4.35
CA LEU A 55 6.81 -5.02 -4.41
C LEU A 55 7.29 -3.95 -5.38
N ILE A 56 6.70 -3.91 -6.58
CA ILE A 56 6.97 -2.87 -7.57
C ILE A 56 6.63 -1.49 -7.00
N THR A 57 5.47 -1.37 -6.36
CA THR A 57 5.01 -0.12 -5.73
C THR A 57 6.00 0.37 -4.66
N ALA A 58 6.47 -0.51 -3.78
CA ALA A 58 7.46 -0.19 -2.76
C ALA A 58 8.78 0.30 -3.39
N MET A 59 9.28 -0.36 -4.43
CA MET A 59 10.48 0.09 -5.15
C MET A 59 10.29 1.47 -5.77
N LEU A 60 9.14 1.74 -6.40
CA LEU A 60 8.84 3.03 -7.03
C LEU A 60 8.75 4.17 -6.00
N LEU A 61 8.23 3.89 -4.80
CA LEU A 61 8.20 4.86 -3.69
C LEU A 61 9.61 5.21 -3.19
N LEU A 62 10.53 4.24 -3.16
CA LEU A 62 11.91 4.43 -2.68
C LEU A 62 12.80 5.20 -3.66
N VAL A 63 12.45 5.25 -4.95
CA VAL A 63 13.16 6.04 -5.96
C VAL A 63 12.49 7.44 -6.12
N PRO A 64 13.19 8.57 -5.84
CA PRO A 64 12.56 9.89 -5.77
C PRO A 64 11.87 10.35 -7.07
N ARG A 65 12.41 9.93 -8.22
CA ARG A 65 11.91 10.29 -9.56
C ARG A 65 10.62 9.55 -9.94
N THR A 66 10.35 8.41 -9.32
CA THR A 66 9.18 7.56 -9.63
C THR A 66 8.16 7.53 -8.50
N THR A 67 8.37 8.35 -7.46
CA THR A 67 7.53 8.36 -6.27
C THR A 67 6.06 8.68 -6.59
N TRP A 68 5.78 9.51 -7.61
CA TRP A 68 4.42 9.82 -8.02
C TRP A 68 3.69 8.60 -8.60
N ILE A 69 4.40 7.74 -9.34
CA ILE A 69 3.84 6.48 -9.89
C ILE A 69 3.55 5.52 -8.74
N GLY A 70 4.54 5.33 -7.86
CA GLY A 70 4.38 4.49 -6.67
C GLY A 70 3.24 4.98 -5.77
N ALA A 71 3.07 6.29 -5.62
CA ALA A 71 1.99 6.87 -4.83
C ALA A 71 0.61 6.58 -5.44
N LEU A 72 0.45 6.73 -6.76
CA LEU A 72 -0.81 6.42 -7.44
C LEU A 72 -1.16 4.93 -7.39
N LEU A 73 -0.17 4.06 -7.62
CA LEU A 73 -0.36 2.61 -7.49
C LEU A 73 -0.70 2.23 -6.06
N GLY A 74 0.05 2.73 -5.08
CA GLY A 74 -0.19 2.50 -3.66
C GLY A 74 -1.58 2.96 -3.22
N MET A 75 -2.04 4.13 -3.70
CA MET A 75 -3.42 4.58 -3.46
C MET A 75 -4.45 3.59 -4.00
N GLY A 76 -4.30 3.12 -5.24
CA GLY A 76 -5.24 2.18 -5.85
C GLY A 76 -5.30 0.84 -5.10
N ILE A 77 -4.14 0.27 -4.76
CA ILE A 77 -4.03 -0.99 -4.01
C ILE A 77 -4.67 -0.83 -2.63
N MET A 78 -4.29 0.22 -1.88
CA MET A 78 -4.80 0.43 -0.53
C MET A 78 -6.28 0.80 -0.53
N ALA A 79 -6.79 1.50 -1.56
CA ALA A 79 -8.22 1.72 -1.72
C ALA A 79 -8.98 0.40 -1.86
N GLY A 80 -8.48 -0.54 -2.67
CA GLY A 80 -9.05 -1.88 -2.79
C GLY A 80 -9.00 -2.68 -1.48
N ALA A 81 -7.89 -2.60 -0.75
CA ALA A 81 -7.74 -3.25 0.56
C ALA A 81 -8.73 -2.66 1.59
N LEU A 82 -8.78 -1.33 1.73
CA LEU A 82 -9.71 -0.64 2.63
C LEU A 82 -11.17 -0.91 2.26
N PHE A 83 -11.50 -0.89 0.97
CA PHE A 83 -12.83 -1.26 0.50
C PHE A 83 -13.19 -2.68 0.93
N SER A 84 -12.29 -3.64 0.74
CA SER A 84 -12.49 -5.04 1.16
C SER A 84 -12.68 -5.19 2.66
N HIS A 85 -11.98 -4.38 3.47
CA HIS A 85 -12.21 -4.31 4.92
C HIS A 85 -13.57 -3.74 5.29
N ILE A 86 -14.04 -2.72 4.59
CA ILE A 86 -15.34 -2.09 4.89
C ILE A 86 -16.51 -2.99 4.46
N THR A 87 -16.34 -3.79 3.39
CA THR A 87 -17.44 -4.58 2.82
C THR A 87 -17.45 -6.03 3.27
N THR A 88 -16.31 -6.73 3.23
CA THR A 88 -16.26 -8.19 3.35
C THR A 88 -15.50 -8.66 4.59
N LEU A 89 -14.32 -8.09 4.88
CA LEU A 89 -13.43 -8.62 5.91
C LEU A 89 -13.73 -8.08 7.31
N GLY A 90 -14.24 -6.85 7.42
CA GLY A 90 -14.32 -6.11 8.68
C GLY A 90 -13.00 -5.43 9.05
N VAL A 91 -13.01 -4.63 10.13
CA VAL A 91 -11.81 -3.93 10.61
C VAL A 91 -10.80 -4.88 11.24
N VAL A 92 -11.28 -5.84 12.03
CA VAL A 92 -10.46 -6.86 12.71
C VAL A 92 -10.55 -8.17 11.93
N VAL A 93 -9.41 -8.75 11.59
CA VAL A 93 -9.30 -10.00 10.83
C VAL A 93 -8.42 -10.97 11.60
N GLN A 94 -8.87 -12.20 11.84
CA GLN A 94 -8.08 -13.22 12.56
C GLN A 94 -7.51 -12.72 13.90
N ASP A 95 -8.33 -12.00 14.67
CA ASP A 95 -7.95 -11.39 15.97
C ASP A 95 -6.72 -10.45 15.92
N ASP A 96 -6.42 -9.85 14.75
CA ASP A 96 -5.28 -8.93 14.57
C ASP A 96 -5.42 -7.56 15.24
N GLY A 97 -6.53 -7.32 15.97
CA GLY A 97 -6.84 -6.04 16.62
C GLY A 97 -7.02 -4.86 15.66
N GLY A 98 -7.22 -5.11 14.35
CA GLY A 98 -7.36 -4.07 13.32
C GLY A 98 -6.04 -3.56 12.75
N THR A 99 -4.94 -4.26 13.02
CA THR A 99 -3.60 -3.88 12.58
C THR A 99 -3.53 -3.77 11.05
N LEU A 100 -4.10 -4.73 10.30
CA LEU A 100 -4.08 -4.71 8.83
C LEU A 100 -4.83 -3.51 8.25
N PHE A 101 -6.00 -3.19 8.82
CA PHE A 101 -6.79 -2.03 8.41
C PHE A 101 -6.04 -0.71 8.66
N ILE A 102 -5.44 -0.56 9.85
CA ILE A 102 -4.67 0.63 10.21
C ILE A 102 -3.43 0.79 9.32
N MET A 103 -2.71 -0.30 9.03
CA MET A 103 -1.56 -0.27 8.12
C MET A 103 -1.99 0.14 6.70
N ALA A 104 -3.12 -0.38 6.20
CA ALA A 104 -3.66 0.01 4.91
C ALA A 104 -4.06 1.49 4.89
N LEU A 105 -4.68 1.99 5.96
CA LEU A 105 -5.09 3.39 6.09
C LEU A 105 -3.90 4.35 6.14
N ILE A 106 -2.88 4.05 6.95
CA ILE A 106 -1.65 4.85 7.04
C ILE A 106 -0.98 4.90 5.67
N THR A 107 -0.82 3.75 5.02
CA THR A 107 -0.21 3.64 3.69
C THR A 107 -1.00 4.45 2.66
N PHE A 108 -2.32 4.36 2.67
CA PHE A 108 -3.19 5.14 1.80
C PHE A 108 -2.99 6.65 1.99
N LEU A 109 -3.01 7.12 3.23
CA LEU A 109 -2.85 8.55 3.54
C LEU A 109 -1.46 9.06 3.16
N CYS A 110 -0.40 8.27 3.38
CA CYS A 110 0.95 8.63 2.93
C CYS A 110 1.02 8.72 1.40
N CYS A 111 0.48 7.73 0.69
CA CYS A 111 0.44 7.72 -0.78
C CYS A 111 -0.40 8.88 -1.33
N LEU A 112 -1.54 9.21 -0.70
CA LEU A 112 -2.36 10.37 -1.04
C LEU A 112 -1.59 11.69 -0.88
N ALA A 113 -0.90 11.86 0.25
CA ALA A 113 -0.07 13.04 0.49
C ALA A 113 1.08 13.16 -0.52
N LEU A 114 1.72 12.03 -0.89
CA LEU A 114 2.77 12.00 -1.91
C LEU A 114 2.24 12.35 -3.30
N ALA A 115 1.12 11.76 -3.71
CA ALA A 115 0.49 12.04 -4.99
C ALA A 115 0.09 13.52 -5.08
N TRP A 116 -0.44 14.11 -4.00
CA TRP A 116 -0.77 15.53 -3.94
C TRP A 116 0.47 16.44 -4.01
N THR A 117 1.54 16.06 -3.31
CA THR A 117 2.80 16.82 -3.27
C THR A 117 3.54 16.77 -4.60
N GLN A 118 3.49 15.63 -5.30
CA GLN A 118 4.14 15.43 -6.60
C GLN A 118 3.17 15.55 -7.79
N ARG A 119 2.01 16.19 -7.61
CA ARG A 119 0.98 16.30 -8.66
C ARG A 119 1.48 16.92 -9.96
N ASP A 120 2.45 17.84 -9.90
CA ASP A 120 3.03 18.50 -11.07
C ASP A 120 3.86 17.54 -11.94
N GLN A 121 4.25 16.39 -11.40
CA GLN A 121 4.94 15.33 -12.14
C GLN A 121 3.96 14.36 -12.82
N ILE A 122 2.68 14.37 -12.43
CA ILE A 122 1.65 13.51 -13.00
C ILE A 122 1.24 14.08 -14.36
N PRO A 123 1.43 13.34 -15.47
CA PRO A 123 1.17 13.85 -16.82
C PRO A 123 -0.27 14.34 -17.03
N LEU A 124 -1.25 13.74 -16.33
CA LEU A 124 -2.67 14.15 -16.39
C LEU A 124 -2.93 15.56 -15.87
N PHE A 125 -2.07 16.10 -15.00
CA PHE A 125 -2.21 17.44 -14.44
C PHE A 125 -1.24 18.47 -15.06
N LYS A 126 -0.38 18.05 -16.00
CA LYS A 126 0.40 18.98 -16.82
C LYS A 126 -0.54 19.65 -17.83
N ARG A 127 -0.97 20.87 -17.51
CA ARG A 127 -1.48 21.83 -18.49
C ARG A 127 -0.33 22.44 -19.28
#